data_AF-A0A1S1H772-F1
#
_entry.id   AF-A0A1S1H772-F1
#
_cell.length_a   1.000
_cell.length_b   1.000
_cell.length_c   1.000
_cell.angle_alpha   90.00
_cell.angle_beta   90.00
_cell.angle_gamma   90.00
#
_symmetry.space_group_name_H-M   'P 1'
#
loop_
_entity.id
_entity.type
_entity.pdbx_description
1 polymer ?
#
loop_
_entity_poly.entity_id
_entity_poly.type
_entity_poly.pdbx_seq_one_letter_code
_entity_poly.pdbx_strand_id
1 'polypeptide(L)'
;MTSFNNFADLASFVAASRENDGLTQTYEGAFIEHSEMAKLSIVEAPEALDMPDPEQVRAATEMMMQTMFDVLRDTRMEPFAADLAWGFANSFHVVAKRIEGREDDAAKKLGDLARSYDPSEIYATELEDTQLLCQTLQGCREAMECMRDHAAEVYRVETGKPFSPVRGSRVSSALTASMIEARDYLASKARERREQFAPEGPVVAFSGGQVWEDVDLLWNGLDSIKARIPEMILATTAQAKGCDAVAHAWAASRGVKVIQFRLDRSQGNRAAFVRNDRILGLKPVEAVICEGSGIQQNLAQKLRQAGVPLHIVRLAHQRTQRSA
;
A
#
# COMPACT_ATOMS: atom_id res chain seq x y z
N MET A 1 -13.73 28.06 -24.67
CA MET A 1 -12.28 28.05 -25.02
C MET A 1 -11.64 29.26 -24.36
N THR A 2 -10.91 29.04 -23.27
CA THR A 2 -10.16 30.10 -22.58
C THR A 2 -8.89 30.39 -23.37
N SER A 3 -8.69 31.64 -23.80
CA SER A 3 -7.50 32.09 -24.53
C SER A 3 -6.56 32.81 -23.56
N PHE A 4 -5.28 32.39 -23.53
CA PHE A 4 -4.24 33.02 -22.70
C PHE A 4 -3.36 33.92 -23.56
N ASN A 5 -3.26 35.21 -23.20
CA ASN A 5 -2.58 36.21 -24.03
C ASN A 5 -1.10 36.41 -23.66
N ASN A 6 -0.66 35.90 -22.51
CA ASN A 6 0.75 35.94 -22.11
C ASN A 6 1.10 34.82 -21.11
N PHE A 7 2.40 34.62 -20.88
CA PHE A 7 2.91 33.58 -19.96
C PHE A 7 2.52 33.80 -18.49
N ALA A 8 2.27 35.04 -18.07
CA ALA A 8 1.83 35.36 -16.71
C ALA A 8 0.35 34.98 -16.49
N ASP A 9 -0.50 35.14 -17.51
CA ASP A 9 -1.90 34.69 -17.49
C ASP A 9 -1.98 33.15 -17.41
N LEU A 10 -1.13 32.47 -18.18
CA LEU A 10 -0.98 31.01 -18.11
C LEU A 10 -0.46 30.56 -16.74
N ALA A 11 0.56 31.23 -16.21
CA ALA A 11 1.11 30.91 -14.89
C ALA A 11 0.11 31.16 -13.76
N SER A 12 -0.69 32.22 -13.85
CA SER A 12 -1.75 32.54 -12.88
C SER A 12 -2.91 31.54 -12.97
N PHE A 13 -3.29 31.13 -14.18
CA PHE A 13 -4.28 30.07 -14.38
C PHE A 13 -3.80 28.72 -13.81
N VAL A 14 -2.55 28.34 -14.10
CA VAL A 14 -1.93 27.13 -13.55
C VAL A 14 -1.78 27.22 -12.02
N ALA A 15 -1.48 28.39 -11.48
CA ALA A 15 -1.41 28.60 -10.03
C ALA A 15 -2.80 28.50 -9.36
N ALA A 16 -3.84 29.08 -9.97
CA ALA A 16 -5.22 28.96 -9.50
C ALA A 16 -5.75 27.52 -9.61
N SER A 17 -5.35 26.76 -10.64
CA SER A 17 -5.64 25.32 -10.73
C SER A 17 -4.92 24.51 -9.64
N ARG A 18 -3.70 24.91 -9.25
CA ARG A 18 -2.91 24.26 -8.19
C ARG A 18 -3.41 24.56 -6.77
N GLU A 19 -4.09 25.68 -6.54
CA GLU A 19 -4.78 25.93 -5.27
C GLU A 19 -5.90 24.90 -5.03
N ASN A 20 -6.57 24.44 -6.10
CA ASN A 20 -7.52 23.33 -6.03
C ASN A 20 -6.85 21.97 -5.77
N ASP A 21 -5.65 21.72 -6.31
CA ASP A 21 -4.89 20.48 -6.06
C ASP A 21 -4.45 20.31 -4.59
N GLY A 22 -4.29 21.42 -3.86
CA GLY A 22 -3.99 21.40 -2.42
C GLY A 22 -5.15 20.89 -1.57
N LEU A 23 -6.39 21.11 -2.02
CA LEU A 23 -7.60 20.60 -1.35
C LEU A 23 -7.77 19.09 -1.59
N THR A 24 -7.32 18.56 -2.72
CA THR A 24 -7.44 17.13 -3.09
C THR A 24 -6.61 16.17 -2.22
N GLN A 25 -5.59 16.66 -1.51
CA GLN A 25 -4.78 15.86 -0.55
C GLN A 25 -5.36 15.84 0.86
N THR A 26 -6.40 16.62 1.11
CA THR A 26 -7.09 16.67 2.38
C THR A 26 -8.24 15.69 2.38
N TYR A 27 -8.76 15.38 3.57
CA TYR A 27 -9.96 14.54 3.70
C TYR A 27 -11.11 15.09 2.82
N GLU A 28 -11.24 16.42 2.71
CA GLU A 28 -12.26 17.10 1.89
C GLU A 28 -12.10 16.83 0.40
N GLY A 29 -10.86 16.69 -0.06
CA GLY A 29 -10.50 16.39 -1.43
C GLY A 29 -11.11 15.10 -2.00
N ALA A 30 -11.24 14.07 -1.16
CA ALA A 30 -11.78 12.78 -1.55
C ALA A 30 -13.31 12.79 -1.78
N PHE A 31 -13.98 13.88 -1.44
CA PHE A 31 -15.43 14.07 -1.57
C PHE A 31 -15.77 15.16 -2.60
N ILE A 32 -14.80 15.62 -3.39
CA ILE A 32 -15.05 16.58 -4.48
C ILE A 32 -15.74 15.85 -5.63
N GLU A 33 -16.84 16.43 -6.10
CA GLU A 33 -17.54 15.98 -7.30
C GLU A 33 -16.80 16.39 -8.57
N HIS A 34 -16.65 15.46 -9.50
CA HIS A 34 -16.09 15.74 -10.82
C HIS A 34 -17.18 16.06 -11.87
N SER A 35 -18.46 15.84 -11.53
CA SER A 35 -19.62 15.99 -12.40
C SER A 35 -20.87 16.26 -11.55
N GLU A 36 -21.79 17.10 -12.06
CA GLU A 36 -23.11 17.37 -11.44
C GLU A 36 -24.05 16.16 -11.48
N MET A 37 -23.78 15.21 -12.37
CA MET A 37 -24.54 13.97 -12.52
C MET A 37 -23.69 12.79 -12.08
N ALA A 38 -24.34 11.82 -11.44
CA ALA A 38 -23.76 10.55 -11.04
C ALA A 38 -24.45 9.40 -11.79
N LYS A 39 -23.66 8.46 -12.31
CA LYS A 39 -24.18 7.22 -12.88
C LYS A 39 -23.59 6.04 -12.11
N LEU A 40 -24.44 5.32 -11.39
CA LEU A 40 -24.00 4.22 -10.51
C LEU A 40 -24.03 2.86 -11.20
N SER A 41 -24.82 2.66 -12.25
CA SER A 41 -24.88 1.40 -12.96
C SER A 41 -24.93 1.58 -14.47
N ILE A 42 -24.68 0.49 -15.21
CA ILE A 42 -24.69 0.51 -16.68
C ILE A 42 -26.12 0.71 -17.21
N VAL A 43 -27.13 0.31 -16.44
CA VAL A 43 -28.53 0.22 -16.90
C VAL A 43 -29.35 1.43 -16.46
N GLU A 44 -29.04 2.01 -15.31
CA GLU A 44 -29.78 3.14 -14.77
C GLU A 44 -29.36 4.45 -15.44
N ALA A 45 -30.30 5.38 -15.52
CA ALA A 45 -30.04 6.72 -16.02
C ALA A 45 -29.15 7.49 -15.02
N PRO A 46 -28.36 8.46 -15.48
CA PRO A 46 -27.68 9.39 -14.59
C PRO A 46 -28.67 10.16 -13.72
N GLU A 47 -28.31 10.37 -12.46
CA GLU A 47 -29.09 11.12 -11.48
C GLU A 47 -28.23 12.24 -10.87
N ALA A 48 -28.85 13.35 -10.47
CA ALA A 48 -28.18 14.41 -9.73
C ALA A 48 -28.03 13.97 -8.26
N LEU A 49 -26.89 13.36 -7.94
CA LEU A 49 -26.56 12.85 -6.61
C LEU A 49 -25.24 13.45 -6.15
N ASP A 50 -25.29 14.13 -5.01
CA ASP A 50 -24.14 14.81 -4.44
C ASP A 50 -23.29 13.85 -3.59
N MET A 51 -22.00 14.16 -3.47
CA MET A 51 -21.13 13.53 -2.48
C MET A 51 -21.54 13.99 -1.07
N PRO A 52 -21.40 13.12 -0.06
CA PRO A 52 -21.71 13.50 1.31
C PRO A 52 -20.70 14.53 1.83
N ASP A 53 -21.15 15.37 2.77
CA ASP A 53 -20.30 16.39 3.39
C ASP A 53 -19.06 15.74 4.05
N PRO A 54 -17.83 16.17 3.70
CA PRO A 54 -16.62 15.52 4.15
C PRO A 54 -16.45 15.59 5.68
N GLU A 55 -16.82 16.70 6.32
CA GLU A 55 -16.68 16.84 7.77
C GLU A 55 -17.66 15.95 8.52
N GLN A 56 -18.89 15.83 8.03
CA GLN A 56 -19.89 14.93 8.58
C GLN A 56 -19.44 13.47 8.47
N VAL A 57 -18.87 13.08 7.32
CA VAL A 57 -18.39 11.71 7.12
C VAL A 57 -17.19 11.42 8.01
N ARG A 58 -16.26 12.37 8.17
CA ARG A 58 -15.12 12.28 9.10
C ARG A 58 -15.61 12.06 10.53
N ALA A 59 -16.47 12.95 11.01
CA ALA A 59 -17.01 12.90 12.38
C ALA A 59 -17.83 11.62 12.63
N ALA A 60 -18.63 11.18 11.65
CA ALA A 60 -19.41 9.94 11.77
C ALA A 60 -18.51 8.70 11.82
N THR A 61 -17.45 8.67 11.00
CA THR A 61 -16.48 7.56 10.98
C THR A 61 -15.72 7.48 12.30
N GLU A 62 -15.24 8.63 12.80
CA GLU A 62 -14.57 8.72 14.10
C GLU A 62 -15.49 8.28 15.25
N MET A 63 -16.70 8.83 15.30
CA MET A 63 -17.70 8.50 16.31
C MET A 63 -18.05 7.01 16.30
N MET A 64 -18.26 6.41 15.13
CA MET A 64 -18.55 4.98 15.00
C MET A 64 -17.43 4.12 15.61
N MET A 65 -16.18 4.48 15.32
CA MET A 65 -15.00 3.76 15.80
C MET A 65 -14.80 3.94 17.31
N GLN A 66 -14.81 5.18 17.80
CA GLN A 66 -14.60 5.51 19.22
C GLN A 66 -15.71 4.96 20.11
N THR A 67 -16.97 5.10 19.70
CA THR A 67 -18.12 4.59 20.47
C THR A 67 -18.00 3.09 20.74
N MET A 68 -17.45 2.31 19.78
CA MET A 68 -17.23 0.88 19.97
C MET A 68 -16.21 0.60 21.08
N PHE A 69 -15.12 1.39 21.15
CA PHE A 69 -14.16 1.27 22.25
C PHE A 69 -14.78 1.72 23.57
N ASP A 70 -15.46 2.88 23.59
CA ASP A 70 -16.02 3.46 24.80
C ASP A 70 -17.07 2.58 25.47
N VAL A 71 -17.97 1.97 24.70
CA VAL A 71 -19.04 1.11 25.24
C VAL A 71 -18.50 -0.21 25.80
N LEU A 72 -17.36 -0.69 25.29
CA LEU A 72 -16.78 -1.96 25.72
C LEU A 72 -15.67 -1.80 26.77
N ARG A 73 -15.15 -0.59 26.97
CA ARG A 73 -14.12 -0.26 27.96
C ARG A 73 -14.55 -0.62 29.38
N ASP A 74 -13.61 -1.12 30.18
CA ASP A 74 -13.81 -1.55 31.57
C ASP A 74 -14.84 -2.69 31.73
N THR A 75 -15.12 -3.42 30.65
CA THR A 75 -15.99 -4.59 30.67
C THR A 75 -15.22 -5.85 30.29
N ARG A 76 -15.82 -7.02 30.56
CA ARG A 76 -15.33 -8.32 30.05
C ARG A 76 -15.24 -8.40 28.52
N MET A 77 -15.83 -7.44 27.80
CA MET A 77 -15.86 -7.39 26.34
C MET A 77 -14.76 -6.52 25.74
N GLU A 78 -14.04 -5.74 26.55
CA GLU A 78 -12.95 -4.85 26.11
C GLU A 78 -11.92 -5.53 25.19
N PRO A 79 -11.48 -6.79 25.45
CA PRO A 79 -10.52 -7.46 24.57
C PRO A 79 -10.99 -7.65 23.12
N PHE A 80 -12.31 -7.62 22.87
CA PHE A 80 -12.89 -7.80 21.53
C PHE A 80 -13.11 -6.48 20.78
N ALA A 81 -12.97 -5.33 21.45
CA ALA A 81 -13.19 -4.01 20.83
C ALA A 81 -12.23 -3.77 19.66
N ALA A 82 -10.97 -4.18 19.80
CA ALA A 82 -9.96 -4.09 18.74
C ALA A 82 -10.36 -4.91 17.51
N ASP A 83 -10.85 -6.14 17.67
CA ASP A 83 -11.23 -6.99 16.53
C ASP A 83 -12.45 -6.41 15.79
N LEU A 84 -13.41 -5.82 16.51
CA LEU A 84 -14.58 -5.15 15.94
C LEU A 84 -14.20 -3.88 15.19
N ALA A 85 -13.38 -3.02 15.80
CA ALA A 85 -12.86 -1.80 15.19
C ALA A 85 -12.03 -2.10 13.93
N TRP A 86 -11.20 -3.14 13.97
CA TRP A 86 -10.49 -3.64 12.80
C TRP A 86 -11.47 -4.07 11.69
N GLY A 87 -12.57 -4.76 12.07
CA GLY A 87 -13.64 -5.16 11.17
C GLY A 87 -14.31 -3.98 10.47
N PHE A 88 -14.57 -2.88 11.19
CA PHE A 88 -15.13 -1.65 10.61
C PHE A 88 -14.18 -1.01 9.60
N ALA A 89 -12.91 -0.79 9.95
CA ALA A 89 -11.92 -0.28 9.00
C ALA A 89 -11.77 -1.19 7.76
N ASN A 90 -11.81 -2.51 7.96
CA ASN A 90 -11.76 -3.48 6.88
C ASN A 90 -13.04 -3.47 6.00
N SER A 91 -14.19 -3.06 6.53
CA SER A 91 -15.42 -2.97 5.76
C SER A 91 -15.32 -1.92 4.64
N PHE A 92 -14.78 -0.73 4.95
CA PHE A 92 -14.47 0.30 3.95
C PHE A 92 -13.51 -0.21 2.88
N HIS A 93 -12.46 -0.94 3.30
CA HIS A 93 -11.52 -1.55 2.37
C HIS A 93 -12.19 -2.53 1.39
N VAL A 94 -13.06 -3.41 1.89
CA VAL A 94 -13.76 -4.41 1.06
C VAL A 94 -14.73 -3.74 0.09
N VAL A 95 -15.43 -2.69 0.52
CA VAL A 95 -16.35 -1.93 -0.34
C VAL A 95 -15.56 -1.16 -1.41
N ALA A 96 -14.48 -0.48 -1.05
CA ALA A 96 -13.60 0.19 -2.01
C ALA A 96 -13.08 -0.77 -3.09
N LYS A 97 -12.64 -1.99 -2.71
CA LYS A 97 -12.21 -3.02 -3.68
C LYS A 97 -13.33 -3.50 -4.60
N ARG A 98 -14.59 -3.53 -4.13
CA ARG A 98 -15.74 -3.87 -4.98
C ARG A 98 -16.03 -2.76 -5.99
N ILE A 99 -15.88 -1.50 -5.58
CA ILE A 99 -16.05 -0.34 -6.46
C ILE A 99 -14.94 -0.31 -7.51
N GLU A 100 -13.67 -0.51 -7.10
CA GLU A 100 -12.51 -0.61 -8.00
C GLU A 100 -12.72 -1.65 -9.11
N GLY A 101 -13.25 -2.84 -8.78
CA GLY A 101 -13.54 -3.84 -9.80
C GLY A 101 -14.58 -3.38 -10.84
N ARG A 102 -15.57 -2.58 -10.43
CA ARG A 102 -16.58 -2.02 -11.34
C ARG A 102 -16.02 -0.86 -12.16
N GLU A 103 -15.17 -0.04 -11.54
CA GLU A 103 -14.43 1.03 -12.21
C GLU A 103 -13.52 0.45 -13.30
N ASP A 104 -12.76 -0.62 -13.00
CA ASP A 104 -11.91 -1.33 -13.96
C ASP A 104 -12.71 -1.84 -15.17
N ASP A 105 -13.89 -2.42 -14.93
CA ASP A 105 -14.77 -2.89 -16.00
C ASP A 105 -15.31 -1.73 -16.86
N ALA A 106 -15.71 -0.62 -16.23
CA ALA A 106 -16.16 0.59 -16.93
C ALA A 106 -15.04 1.25 -17.73
N ALA A 107 -13.83 1.37 -17.16
CA ALA A 107 -12.65 1.92 -17.81
C ALA A 107 -12.21 1.05 -19.01
N LYS A 108 -12.30 -0.27 -18.88
CA LYS A 108 -12.04 -1.19 -20.00
C LYS A 108 -13.04 -0.95 -21.13
N LYS A 109 -14.34 -0.86 -20.82
CA LYS A 109 -15.38 -0.56 -21.80
C LYS A 109 -15.13 0.80 -22.48
N LEU A 110 -14.81 1.84 -21.71
CA LEU A 110 -14.48 3.17 -22.22
C LEU A 110 -13.29 3.11 -23.18
N GLY A 111 -12.25 2.35 -22.85
CA GLY A 111 -11.09 2.15 -23.70
C GLY A 111 -11.37 1.33 -24.97
N ASP A 112 -12.32 0.40 -24.94
CA ASP A 112 -12.78 -0.34 -26.13
C ASP A 112 -13.60 0.56 -27.05
N LEU A 113 -14.49 1.38 -26.48
CA LEU A 113 -15.25 2.40 -27.22
C LEU A 113 -14.29 3.38 -27.89
N ALA A 114 -13.35 3.98 -27.16
CA ALA A 114 -12.41 4.97 -27.70
C ALA A 114 -11.54 4.45 -28.87
N ARG A 115 -11.29 3.13 -28.94
CA ARG A 115 -10.54 2.49 -30.04
C ARG A 115 -11.41 2.21 -31.27
N SER A 116 -12.73 2.13 -31.10
CA SER A 116 -13.69 1.68 -32.10
C SER A 116 -14.66 2.81 -32.44
N TYR A 117 -14.12 3.91 -32.97
CA TYR A 117 -14.91 5.13 -33.23
C TYR A 117 -16.03 4.87 -34.26
N ASP A 118 -17.26 5.19 -33.86
CA ASP A 118 -18.46 5.17 -34.69
C ASP A 118 -19.19 6.53 -34.58
N PRO A 119 -19.45 7.25 -35.69
CA PRO A 119 -20.11 8.56 -35.63
C PRO A 119 -21.64 8.50 -35.39
N SER A 120 -22.16 7.45 -34.75
CA SER A 120 -23.58 7.34 -34.42
C SER A 120 -23.94 8.05 -33.12
N GLU A 121 -25.15 8.63 -33.03
CA GLU A 121 -25.65 9.27 -31.79
C GLU A 121 -25.74 8.28 -30.63
N ILE A 122 -26.03 7.01 -30.93
CA ILE A 122 -26.08 5.92 -29.95
C ILE A 122 -24.68 5.69 -29.36
N TYR A 123 -23.64 5.66 -30.20
CA TYR A 123 -22.26 5.52 -29.75
C TYR A 123 -21.81 6.73 -28.92
N ALA A 124 -22.15 7.95 -29.33
CA ALA A 124 -21.82 9.16 -28.57
C ALA A 124 -22.45 9.13 -27.16
N THR A 125 -23.73 8.76 -27.08
CA THR A 125 -24.45 8.61 -25.80
C THR A 125 -23.80 7.53 -24.93
N GLU A 126 -23.48 6.36 -25.51
CA GLU A 126 -22.86 5.26 -24.76
C GLU A 126 -21.46 5.61 -24.24
N LEU A 127 -20.69 6.39 -25.00
CA LEU A 127 -19.38 6.89 -24.60
C LEU A 127 -19.48 7.85 -23.42
N GLU A 128 -20.38 8.83 -23.50
CA GLU A 128 -20.65 9.80 -22.42
C GLU A 128 -21.14 9.10 -21.14
N ASP A 129 -22.10 8.18 -21.27
CA ASP A 129 -22.62 7.39 -20.14
C ASP A 129 -21.52 6.54 -19.49
N THR A 130 -20.67 5.89 -20.29
CA THR A 130 -19.59 5.05 -19.77
C THR A 130 -18.51 5.90 -19.09
N GLN A 131 -18.21 7.08 -19.63
CA GLN A 131 -17.29 8.04 -19.01
C GLN A 131 -17.83 8.52 -17.66
N LEU A 132 -19.11 8.90 -17.62
CA LEU A 132 -19.78 9.36 -16.40
C LEU A 132 -19.81 8.28 -15.30
N LEU A 133 -20.10 7.04 -15.68
CA LEU A 133 -20.04 5.88 -14.78
C LEU A 133 -18.64 5.70 -14.21
N CYS A 134 -17.60 5.79 -15.04
CA CYS A 134 -16.21 5.65 -14.60
C CYS A 134 -15.84 6.73 -13.57
N GLN A 135 -16.15 8.00 -13.86
CA GLN A 135 -15.87 9.12 -12.96
C GLN A 135 -16.64 9.00 -11.63
N THR A 136 -17.90 8.60 -11.69
CA THR A 136 -18.74 8.39 -10.49
C THR A 136 -18.13 7.29 -9.59
N LEU A 137 -17.77 6.14 -10.17
CA LEU A 137 -17.19 5.03 -9.43
C LEU A 137 -15.82 5.38 -8.86
N GLN A 138 -15.00 6.13 -9.59
CA GLN A 138 -13.72 6.64 -9.11
C GLN A 138 -13.92 7.50 -7.84
N GLY A 139 -14.80 8.51 -7.88
CA GLY A 139 -15.07 9.36 -6.72
C GLY A 139 -15.58 8.57 -5.51
N CYS A 140 -16.51 7.63 -5.73
CA CYS A 140 -16.99 6.73 -4.68
C CYS A 140 -15.88 5.85 -4.09
N ARG A 141 -14.95 5.34 -4.91
CA ARG A 141 -13.80 4.57 -4.43
C ARG A 141 -12.91 5.45 -3.55
N GLU A 142 -12.53 6.62 -4.03
CA GLU A 142 -11.63 7.55 -3.34
C GLU A 142 -12.20 7.96 -1.97
N ALA A 143 -13.50 8.30 -1.89
CA ALA A 143 -14.17 8.56 -0.62
C ALA A 143 -14.11 7.37 0.34
N MET A 144 -14.37 6.15 -0.15
CA MET A 144 -14.30 4.93 0.67
C MET A 144 -12.88 4.64 1.17
N GLU A 145 -11.85 4.93 0.36
CA GLU A 145 -10.45 4.80 0.78
C GLU A 145 -10.06 5.84 1.82
N CYS A 146 -10.59 7.07 1.70
CA CYS A 146 -10.41 8.11 2.68
C CYS A 146 -11.03 7.74 4.04
N MET A 147 -12.28 7.23 4.03
CA MET A 147 -12.95 6.72 5.23
C MET A 147 -12.17 5.56 5.87
N ARG A 148 -11.65 4.63 5.06
CA ARG A 148 -10.78 3.53 5.52
C ARG A 148 -9.54 4.05 6.23
N ASP A 149 -8.84 5.00 5.65
CA ASP A 149 -7.56 5.50 6.17
C ASP A 149 -7.77 6.30 7.47
N HIS A 150 -8.87 7.05 7.56
CA HIS A 150 -9.27 7.71 8.79
C HIS A 150 -9.68 6.73 9.89
N ALA A 151 -10.50 5.71 9.58
CA ALA A 151 -10.84 4.65 10.52
C ALA A 151 -9.60 3.87 10.99
N ALA A 152 -8.64 3.62 10.09
CA ALA A 152 -7.38 2.99 10.41
C ALA A 152 -6.53 3.81 11.39
N GLU A 153 -6.58 5.14 11.29
CA GLU A 153 -5.89 6.04 12.22
C GLU A 153 -6.52 6.01 13.61
N VAL A 154 -7.86 6.07 13.71
CA VAL A 154 -8.57 5.92 15.00
C VAL A 154 -8.23 4.57 15.64
N TYR A 155 -8.25 3.48 14.86
CA TYR A 155 -7.84 2.16 15.33
C TYR A 155 -6.39 2.14 15.84
N ARG A 156 -5.47 2.82 15.14
CA ARG A 156 -4.05 2.90 15.54
C ARG A 156 -3.89 3.65 16.86
N VAL A 157 -4.61 4.75 17.05
CA VAL A 157 -4.59 5.54 18.28
C VAL A 157 -5.11 4.74 19.47
N GLU A 158 -6.25 4.07 19.32
CA GLU A 158 -6.88 3.30 20.40
C GLU A 158 -6.12 2.01 20.76
N THR A 159 -5.55 1.31 19.76
CA THR A 159 -4.94 -0.02 19.99
C THR A 159 -3.41 -0.02 20.02
N GLY A 160 -2.77 1.07 19.58
CA GLY A 160 -1.33 1.15 19.36
C GLY A 160 -0.81 0.29 18.20
N LYS A 161 -1.69 -0.40 17.47
CA LYS A 161 -1.32 -1.33 16.39
C LYS A 161 -1.69 -0.75 15.03
N PRO A 162 -0.85 -0.90 13.99
CA PRO A 162 -1.22 -0.47 12.65
C PRO A 162 -2.32 -1.36 12.07
N PHE A 163 -3.25 -0.75 11.34
CA PHE A 163 -4.24 -1.49 10.54
C PHE A 163 -3.59 -2.14 9.32
N SER A 164 -3.89 -3.43 9.11
CA SER A 164 -3.59 -4.16 7.88
C SER A 164 -4.82 -4.97 7.45
N PRO A 165 -5.26 -4.88 6.19
CA PRO A 165 -6.34 -5.72 5.67
C PRO A 165 -5.89 -7.19 5.55
N VAL A 166 -6.84 -8.13 5.69
CA VAL A 166 -6.58 -9.60 5.68
C VAL A 166 -6.15 -10.11 4.28
N ARG A 167 -6.44 -9.36 3.21
CA ARG A 167 -5.95 -9.56 1.84
C ARG A 167 -5.83 -8.20 1.15
N GLY A 168 -4.74 -7.99 0.42
CA GLY A 168 -4.47 -6.75 -0.33
C GLY A 168 -3.35 -5.94 0.30
N SER A 169 -2.33 -5.62 -0.49
CA SER A 169 -1.23 -4.75 -0.05
C SER A 169 -1.77 -3.35 0.22
N ARG A 170 -1.27 -2.69 1.27
CA ARG A 170 -1.36 -1.23 1.41
C ARG A 170 -0.62 -0.60 0.21
N VAL A 171 -1.35 0.16 -0.60
CA VAL A 171 -0.78 1.24 -1.41
C VAL A 171 -1.76 2.38 -1.23
N SER A 172 -1.45 3.30 -0.32
CA SER A 172 -2.06 4.63 -0.37
C SER A 172 -1.32 5.38 -1.47
N SER A 173 -1.91 5.49 -2.66
CA SER A 173 -1.40 6.40 -3.68
C SER A 173 -2.02 7.77 -3.43
N ALA A 174 -1.26 8.66 -2.80
CA ALA A 174 -1.55 10.08 -2.85
C ALA A 174 -1.50 10.51 -4.32
N LEU A 175 -2.62 11.02 -4.81
CA LEU A 175 -2.90 11.49 -6.16
C LEU A 175 -1.71 12.24 -6.76
N THR A 176 -1.09 11.67 -7.79
CA THR A 176 -0.23 12.42 -8.71
C THR A 176 -0.26 11.71 -10.05
N ALA A 177 -1.07 12.23 -10.98
CA ALA A 177 -0.81 12.31 -12.43
C ALA A 177 -1.99 12.10 -13.42
N SER A 178 -3.18 12.65 -13.22
CA SER A 178 -4.34 12.40 -14.12
C SER A 178 -4.29 12.96 -15.56
N MET A 179 -3.11 13.34 -16.09
CA MET A 179 -2.96 13.53 -17.54
C MET A 179 -1.62 13.09 -18.14
N ILE A 180 -0.73 12.55 -17.30
CA ILE A 180 0.51 11.84 -17.72
C ILE A 180 0.41 10.33 -17.38
N GLU A 181 -0.64 9.93 -16.63
CA GLU A 181 -0.83 8.59 -16.05
C GLU A 181 -1.11 7.46 -17.01
N ALA A 182 -1.74 7.59 -18.16
CA ALA A 182 -1.97 6.39 -18.98
C ALA A 182 -0.64 5.71 -19.39
N ARG A 183 0.42 6.52 -19.59
CA ARG A 183 1.76 6.03 -19.92
C ARG A 183 2.60 5.72 -18.68
N ASP A 184 2.51 6.55 -17.64
CA ASP A 184 3.26 6.36 -16.39
C ASP A 184 2.64 5.33 -15.44
N TYR A 185 1.35 5.04 -15.50
CA TYR A 185 0.68 3.94 -14.79
C TYR A 185 1.10 2.59 -15.35
N LEU A 186 1.16 2.43 -16.67
CA LEU A 186 1.73 1.24 -17.31
C LEU A 186 3.24 1.16 -17.05
N ALA A 187 3.95 2.29 -17.06
CA ALA A 187 5.38 2.32 -16.73
C ALA A 187 5.64 2.06 -15.24
N SER A 188 4.73 2.46 -14.34
CA SER A 188 4.77 2.30 -12.88
C SER A 188 4.39 0.89 -12.49
N LYS A 189 3.36 0.26 -13.07
CA LYS A 189 3.12 -1.19 -12.95
C LYS A 189 4.30 -1.99 -13.50
N ALA A 190 4.88 -1.57 -14.62
CA ALA A 190 6.10 -2.17 -15.14
C ALA A 190 7.32 -1.85 -14.27
N ARG A 191 7.32 -0.75 -13.51
CA ARG A 191 8.37 -0.32 -12.57
C ARG A 191 8.22 -0.99 -11.23
N GLU A 192 7.03 -1.28 -10.71
CA GLU A 192 6.77 -2.09 -9.51
C GLU A 192 7.12 -3.55 -9.78
N ARG A 193 6.72 -4.05 -10.96
CA ARG A 193 7.13 -5.38 -11.43
C ARG A 193 8.64 -5.39 -11.65
N ARG A 194 9.22 -4.34 -12.27
CA ARG A 194 10.69 -4.18 -12.35
C ARG A 194 11.33 -4.00 -10.98
N GLU A 195 10.79 -3.30 -10.01
CA GLU A 195 11.38 -3.01 -8.70
C GLU A 195 11.39 -4.27 -7.83
N GLN A 196 10.42 -5.17 -8.02
CA GLN A 196 10.45 -6.54 -7.49
C GLN A 196 11.54 -7.42 -8.14
N PHE A 197 11.97 -7.12 -9.37
CA PHE A 197 12.95 -7.89 -10.14
C PHE A 197 14.30 -7.17 -10.41
N ALA A 198 14.41 -5.89 -10.04
CA ALA A 198 15.44 -4.90 -10.34
C ALA A 198 15.18 -3.62 -9.49
N PRO A 199 15.41 -3.70 -8.16
CA PRO A 199 15.18 -2.59 -7.23
C PRO A 199 16.06 -1.38 -7.55
N GLU A 200 15.47 -0.17 -7.51
CA GLU A 200 16.17 1.10 -7.66
C GLU A 200 16.79 1.52 -6.31
N GLY A 201 17.74 0.73 -5.82
CA GLY A 201 18.47 1.01 -4.59
C GLY A 201 19.35 -0.17 -4.15
N PRO A 202 20.41 0.07 -3.36
CA PRO A 202 21.26 -0.98 -2.81
C PRO A 202 20.45 -1.95 -1.94
N VAL A 203 20.38 -3.21 -2.35
CA VAL A 203 19.61 -4.24 -1.64
C VAL A 203 20.42 -4.78 -0.47
N VAL A 204 19.79 -4.83 0.70
CA VAL A 204 20.31 -5.52 1.88
C VAL A 204 19.47 -6.77 2.12
N ALA A 205 20.08 -7.94 2.04
CA ALA A 205 19.37 -9.19 2.29
C ALA A 205 19.28 -9.49 3.79
N PHE A 206 18.10 -9.88 4.27
CA PHE A 206 17.87 -10.27 5.65
C PHE A 206 17.12 -11.59 5.73
N SER A 207 17.60 -12.51 6.57
CA SER A 207 16.85 -13.73 6.90
C SER A 207 17.27 -14.23 8.26
N GLY A 208 16.31 -14.77 9.02
CA GLY A 208 16.63 -15.45 10.26
C GLY A 208 15.68 -16.59 10.62
N GLY A 209 15.91 -17.20 11.78
CA GLY A 209 15.04 -18.22 12.35
C GLY A 209 13.72 -17.66 12.88
N GLN A 210 12.77 -18.56 13.12
CA GLN A 210 11.43 -18.23 13.65
C GLN A 210 11.44 -17.89 15.15
N VAL A 211 12.52 -18.22 15.86
CA VAL A 211 12.67 -17.97 17.30
C VAL A 211 13.78 -16.92 17.46
N TRP A 212 13.40 -15.76 17.95
CA TRP A 212 14.30 -14.66 18.27
C TRP A 212 13.68 -13.78 19.34
N GLU A 213 14.48 -13.39 20.33
CA GLU A 213 14.03 -12.69 21.55
C GLU A 213 14.67 -11.31 21.68
N ASP A 214 15.93 -11.16 21.28
CA ASP A 214 16.67 -9.90 21.38
C ASP A 214 16.41 -8.99 20.17
N VAL A 215 15.33 -8.22 20.26
CA VAL A 215 14.91 -7.26 19.22
C VAL A 215 15.95 -6.17 19.01
N ASP A 216 16.51 -5.64 20.10
CA ASP A 216 17.46 -4.53 20.08
C ASP A 216 18.75 -4.90 19.35
N LEU A 217 19.24 -6.13 19.50
CA LEU A 217 20.41 -6.61 18.77
C LEU A 217 20.21 -6.53 17.24
N LEU A 218 19.04 -6.91 16.75
CA LEU A 218 18.73 -6.84 15.31
C LEU A 218 18.53 -5.40 14.84
N TRP A 219 17.83 -4.59 15.64
CA TRP A 219 17.60 -3.19 15.30
C TRP A 219 18.90 -2.39 15.25
N ASN A 220 19.78 -2.56 16.22
CA ASN A 220 21.09 -1.90 16.22
C ASN A 220 21.94 -2.31 15.02
N GLY A 221 21.92 -3.60 14.65
CA GLY A 221 22.63 -4.09 13.47
C GLY A 221 22.10 -3.48 12.17
N LEU A 222 20.77 -3.40 12.03
CA LEU A 222 20.11 -2.81 10.87
C LEU A 222 20.27 -1.28 10.81
N ASP A 223 20.20 -0.58 11.95
CA ASP A 223 20.43 0.87 12.06
C ASP A 223 21.87 1.21 11.65
N SER A 224 22.87 0.40 12.01
CA SER A 224 24.26 0.55 11.58
C SER A 224 24.44 0.41 10.07
N ILE A 225 23.69 -0.51 9.44
CA ILE A 225 23.69 -0.66 7.97
C ILE A 225 22.98 0.53 7.31
N LYS A 226 21.81 0.94 7.82
CA LYS A 226 21.06 2.10 7.32
C LYS A 226 21.87 3.40 7.40
N ALA A 227 22.67 3.57 8.45
CA ALA A 227 23.57 4.71 8.58
C ALA A 227 24.64 4.76 7.47
N ARG A 228 25.14 3.60 7.02
CA ARG A 228 26.09 3.48 5.90
C ARG A 228 25.44 3.49 4.53
N ILE A 229 24.22 2.97 4.43
CA ILE A 229 23.45 2.81 3.19
C ILE A 229 22.06 3.43 3.39
N PRO A 230 21.92 4.77 3.32
CA PRO A 230 20.65 5.44 3.58
C PRO A 230 19.54 5.01 2.61
N GLU A 231 19.85 4.79 1.34
CA GLU A 231 18.86 4.40 0.31
C GLU A 231 18.62 2.88 0.24
N MET A 232 18.95 2.14 1.30
CA MET A 232 18.84 0.68 1.29
C MET A 232 17.40 0.18 1.13
N ILE A 233 17.27 -0.95 0.42
CA ILE A 233 16.02 -1.71 0.34
C ILE A 233 16.23 -3.06 1.02
N LEU A 234 15.35 -3.43 1.94
CA LEU A 234 15.47 -4.66 2.72
C LEU A 234 14.77 -5.83 2.01
N ALA A 235 15.51 -6.85 1.61
CA ALA A 235 14.95 -8.08 1.05
C ALA A 235 14.84 -9.17 2.12
N THR A 236 13.62 -9.62 2.46
CA THR A 236 13.38 -10.60 3.54
C THR A 236 12.78 -11.91 3.02
N THR A 237 12.96 -12.99 3.78
CA THR A 237 12.35 -14.30 3.49
C THR A 237 10.86 -14.43 3.85
N ALA A 238 10.23 -13.32 4.27
CA ALA A 238 8.80 -13.21 4.57
C ALA A 238 8.29 -14.26 5.57
N GLN A 239 9.10 -14.65 6.56
CA GLN A 239 8.58 -15.46 7.66
C GLN A 239 7.64 -14.63 8.54
N ALA A 240 6.49 -15.20 8.91
CA ALA A 240 5.48 -14.50 9.69
C ALA A 240 5.87 -14.29 11.18
N LYS A 241 6.95 -14.91 11.65
CA LYS A 241 7.41 -14.88 13.04
C LYS A 241 8.94 -14.84 13.11
N GLY A 242 9.48 -14.46 14.26
CA GLY A 242 10.92 -14.44 14.52
C GLY A 242 11.64 -13.26 13.87
N CYS A 243 12.86 -13.51 13.40
CA CYS A 243 13.76 -12.46 12.92
C CYS A 243 13.15 -11.60 11.80
N ASP A 244 12.46 -12.23 10.83
CA ASP A 244 11.88 -11.51 9.69
C ASP A 244 10.75 -10.56 10.12
N ALA A 245 9.97 -10.94 11.14
CA ALA A 245 8.92 -10.08 11.69
C ALA A 245 9.53 -8.87 12.42
N VAL A 246 10.61 -9.08 13.18
CA VAL A 246 11.37 -8.01 13.85
C VAL A 246 11.98 -7.04 12.85
N ALA A 247 12.58 -7.57 11.77
CA ALA A 247 13.16 -6.76 10.71
C ALA A 247 12.11 -5.98 9.92
N HIS A 248 10.90 -6.54 9.75
CA HIS A 248 9.78 -5.82 9.13
C HIS A 248 9.29 -4.66 10.02
N ALA A 249 9.17 -4.88 11.33
CA ALA A 249 8.83 -3.83 12.29
C ALA A 249 9.87 -2.71 12.32
N TRP A 250 11.16 -3.07 12.30
CA TRP A 250 12.26 -2.11 12.18
C TRP A 250 12.13 -1.26 10.91
N ALA A 251 11.97 -1.91 9.76
CA ALA A 251 11.90 -1.21 8.47
C ALA A 251 10.70 -0.25 8.39
N ALA A 252 9.54 -0.67 8.92
CA ALA A 252 8.36 0.18 9.04
C ALA A 252 8.63 1.43 9.91
N SER A 253 9.35 1.27 11.03
CA SER A 253 9.68 2.40 11.94
C SER A 253 10.70 3.39 11.36
N ARG A 254 11.45 3.01 10.31
CA ARG A 254 12.52 3.83 9.69
C ARG A 254 12.19 4.27 8.26
N GLY A 255 10.99 3.95 7.76
CA GLY A 255 10.59 4.23 6.37
C GLY A 255 11.39 3.46 5.32
N VAL A 256 11.98 2.31 5.67
CA VAL A 256 12.78 1.49 4.75
C VAL A 256 11.86 0.59 3.92
N LYS A 257 12.01 0.61 2.59
CA LYS A 257 11.26 -0.25 1.67
C LYS A 257 11.62 -1.73 1.91
N VAL A 258 10.63 -2.62 1.94
CA VAL A 258 10.84 -4.07 2.17
C VAL A 258 10.30 -4.89 1.00
N ILE A 259 11.16 -5.73 0.42
CA ILE A 259 10.79 -6.76 -0.54
C ILE A 259 10.60 -8.08 0.22
N GLN A 260 9.36 -8.60 0.23
CA GLN A 260 9.01 -9.85 0.91
C GLN A 260 8.99 -11.02 -0.07
N PHE A 261 9.97 -11.92 0.05
CA PHE A 261 10.01 -13.14 -0.75
C PHE A 261 9.20 -14.26 -0.10
N ARG A 262 7.91 -14.38 -0.49
CA ARG A 262 7.04 -15.47 -0.02
C ARG A 262 7.41 -16.80 -0.68
N LEU A 263 7.17 -17.89 0.06
CA LEU A 263 7.35 -19.25 -0.45
C LEU A 263 6.32 -19.56 -1.55
N ASP A 264 6.81 -19.94 -2.71
CA ASP A 264 6.00 -20.45 -3.80
C ASP A 264 5.68 -21.94 -3.56
N ARG A 265 4.47 -22.22 -3.04
CA ARG A 265 4.05 -23.57 -2.66
C ARG A 265 3.95 -24.53 -3.86
N SER A 266 3.91 -24.03 -5.09
CA SER A 266 3.91 -24.87 -6.31
C SER A 266 5.25 -25.59 -6.52
N GLN A 267 6.33 -25.07 -5.94
CA GLN A 267 7.70 -25.59 -6.09
C GLN A 267 8.07 -26.69 -5.07
N GLY A 268 7.10 -27.12 -4.24
CA GLY A 268 7.25 -28.21 -3.27
C GLY A 268 8.46 -28.04 -2.34
N ASN A 269 9.20 -29.14 -2.10
CA ASN A 269 10.34 -29.16 -1.16
C ASN A 269 11.52 -28.26 -1.55
N ARG A 270 11.58 -27.76 -2.80
CA ARG A 270 12.64 -26.87 -3.28
C ARG A 270 12.29 -25.39 -3.16
N ALA A 271 11.05 -25.06 -2.81
CA ALA A 271 10.55 -23.68 -2.79
C ALA A 271 11.43 -22.72 -1.97
N ALA A 272 11.92 -23.16 -0.82
CA ALA A 272 12.78 -22.36 0.05
C ALA A 272 14.15 -22.04 -0.58
N PHE A 273 14.72 -22.99 -1.32
CA PHE A 273 16.02 -22.84 -1.98
C PHE A 273 15.92 -21.97 -3.23
N VAL A 274 14.88 -22.17 -4.04
CA VAL A 274 14.58 -21.32 -5.21
C VAL A 274 14.32 -19.88 -4.79
N ARG A 275 13.65 -19.67 -3.66
CA ARG A 275 13.48 -18.34 -3.08
C ARG A 275 14.83 -17.69 -2.73
N ASN A 276 15.74 -18.43 -2.11
CA ASN A 276 17.08 -17.91 -1.79
C ASN A 276 17.85 -17.52 -3.07
N ASP A 277 17.68 -18.27 -4.17
CA ASP A 277 18.26 -17.92 -5.47
C ASP A 277 17.68 -16.61 -6.02
N ARG A 278 16.38 -16.36 -5.81
CA ARG A 278 15.77 -15.07 -6.18
C ARG A 278 16.30 -13.91 -5.35
N ILE A 279 16.50 -14.09 -4.05
CA ILE A 279 17.12 -13.06 -3.18
C ILE A 279 18.55 -12.77 -3.65
N LEU A 280 19.33 -13.80 -3.97
CA LEU A 280 20.68 -13.64 -4.52
C LEU A 280 20.66 -12.92 -5.87
N GLY A 281 19.66 -13.20 -6.71
CA GLY A 281 19.47 -12.57 -8.02
C GLY A 281 19.31 -11.05 -7.97
N LEU A 282 18.91 -10.49 -6.82
CA LEU A 282 18.88 -9.05 -6.58
C LEU A 282 20.26 -8.41 -6.40
N LYS A 283 21.34 -9.21 -6.36
CA LYS A 283 22.72 -8.76 -6.13
C LYS A 283 22.84 -7.86 -4.88
N PRO A 284 22.49 -8.39 -3.69
CA PRO A 284 22.55 -7.61 -2.46
C PRO A 284 23.97 -7.09 -2.21
N VAL A 285 24.07 -5.84 -1.78
CA VAL A 285 25.36 -5.18 -1.46
C VAL A 285 25.85 -5.55 -0.06
N GLU A 286 24.94 -6.00 0.80
CA GLU A 286 25.23 -6.44 2.15
C GLU A 286 24.12 -7.40 2.62
N ALA A 287 24.43 -8.27 3.57
CA ALA A 287 23.45 -9.21 4.11
C ALA A 287 23.61 -9.43 5.61
N VAL A 288 22.47 -9.60 6.28
CA VAL A 288 22.38 -10.00 7.69
C VAL A 288 21.65 -11.33 7.74
N ILE A 289 22.35 -12.39 8.12
CA ILE A 289 21.77 -13.72 8.27
C ILE A 289 21.83 -14.13 9.72
N CYS A 290 20.67 -14.20 10.35
CA CYS A 290 20.53 -14.69 11.70
C CYS A 290 20.50 -16.22 11.69
N GLU A 291 20.98 -16.82 12.78
CA GLU A 291 20.98 -18.26 12.96
C GLU A 291 19.57 -18.84 12.85
N GLY A 292 19.47 -19.99 12.18
CA GLY A 292 18.21 -20.60 11.80
C GLY A 292 18.43 -21.98 11.20
N SER A 293 17.52 -22.41 10.33
CA SER A 293 17.55 -23.73 9.71
C SER A 293 18.60 -23.85 8.59
N GLY A 294 18.70 -25.04 7.98
CA GLY A 294 19.52 -25.25 6.77
C GLY A 294 19.17 -24.32 5.59
N ILE A 295 17.99 -23.70 5.60
CA ILE A 295 17.58 -22.70 4.59
C ILE A 295 18.39 -21.40 4.76
N GLN A 296 18.60 -20.93 6.00
CA GLN A 296 19.41 -19.74 6.29
C GLN A 296 20.89 -20.03 6.02
N GLN A 297 21.36 -21.23 6.36
CA GLN A 297 22.72 -21.67 6.02
C GLN A 297 22.97 -21.68 4.52
N ASN A 298 22.01 -22.17 3.73
CA ASN A 298 22.09 -22.16 2.27
C ASN A 298 22.18 -20.73 1.71
N LEU A 299 21.35 -19.80 2.21
CA LEU A 299 21.39 -18.40 1.79
C LEU A 299 22.74 -17.75 2.15
N ALA A 300 23.22 -17.94 3.37
CA ALA A 300 24.52 -17.44 3.82
C ALA A 300 25.68 -17.97 2.97
N GLN A 301 25.66 -19.26 2.62
CA GLN A 301 26.68 -19.88 1.76
C GLN A 301 26.67 -19.25 0.35
N LYS A 302 25.49 -19.06 -0.24
CA LYS A 302 25.34 -18.45 -1.57
C LYS A 302 25.82 -16.99 -1.60
N LEU A 303 25.45 -16.20 -0.58
CA LEU A 303 25.89 -14.81 -0.44
C LEU A 303 27.40 -14.70 -0.27
N ARG A 304 28.00 -15.59 0.54
CA ARG A 304 29.45 -15.67 0.71
C ARG A 304 30.16 -16.02 -0.60
N GLN A 305 29.64 -16.99 -1.36
CA GLN A 305 30.19 -17.36 -2.67
C GLN A 305 30.09 -16.22 -3.68
N ALA A 306 29.04 -15.39 -3.60
CA ALA A 306 28.86 -14.20 -4.43
C ALA A 306 29.69 -12.98 -3.96
N GLY A 307 30.49 -13.11 -2.89
CA GLY A 307 31.35 -12.04 -2.38
C GLY A 307 30.59 -10.92 -1.64
N VAL A 308 29.35 -11.16 -1.22
CA VAL A 308 28.54 -10.16 -0.51
C VAL A 308 29.01 -10.06 0.95
N PRO A 309 29.30 -8.84 1.46
CA PRO A 309 29.56 -8.60 2.89
C PRO A 309 28.44 -9.19 3.76
N LEU A 310 28.81 -10.04 4.71
CA LEU A 310 27.86 -10.90 5.44
C LEU A 310 28.02 -10.76 6.95
N HIS A 311 26.96 -10.33 7.62
CA HIS A 311 26.83 -10.31 9.07
C HIS A 311 26.11 -11.58 9.53
N ILE A 312 26.81 -12.43 10.26
CA ILE A 312 26.21 -13.63 10.86
C ILE A 312 25.86 -13.33 12.31
N VAL A 313 24.56 -13.29 12.62
CA VAL A 313 24.07 -13.06 13.98
C VAL A 313 23.64 -14.40 14.57
N ARG A 314 24.38 -14.90 15.56
CA ARG A 314 24.10 -16.20 16.19
C ARG A 314 23.13 -16.05 17.35
N LEU A 315 22.39 -17.11 17.67
CA LEU A 315 21.53 -17.15 18.85
C LEU A 315 22.32 -16.87 20.13
N ALA A 316 23.59 -17.31 20.19
CA ALA A 316 24.50 -17.05 21.31
C ALA A 316 24.86 -15.57 21.49
N HIS A 317 24.61 -14.71 20.51
CA HIS A 317 24.84 -13.26 20.63
C HIS A 317 23.67 -12.55 21.31
N GLN A 318 22.51 -13.21 21.46
CA GLN A 318 21.35 -12.64 22.13
C GLN A 318 21.64 -12.45 23.61
N ARG A 319 21.32 -11.27 24.12
CA ARG A 319 21.33 -10.97 25.54
C ARG A 319 20.01 -11.42 26.13
N THR A 320 19.79 -12.74 26.17
CA THR A 320 18.71 -13.27 26.99
C THR A 320 19.03 -12.89 28.44
N GLN A 321 18.09 -12.26 29.13
CA GLN A 321 18.15 -12.17 30.59
C GLN A 321 18.09 -13.60 31.13
N ARG A 322 19.26 -14.26 31.19
CA ARG A 322 19.43 -15.48 31.96
C ARG A 322 19.32 -15.06 33.42
N SER A 323 18.22 -15.49 34.02
CA SER A 323 17.91 -15.45 35.44
C SER A 323 19.16 -15.61 36.29
N ALA A 324 19.37 -14.66 37.20
CA ALA A 324 19.92 -14.97 38.52
C ALA A 324 18.91 -15.84 39.29
#